data_AF-A0A943QLK9-F1
#
_entry.id   AF-A0A943QLK9-F1
#
_cell.length_a   1.000
_cell.length_b   1.000
_cell.length_c   1.000
_cell.angle_alpha   90.00
_cell.angle_beta   90.00
_cell.angle_gamma   90.00
#
_symmetry.space_group_name_H-M   'P 1'
#
loop_
_entity.id
_entity.type
_entity.pdbx_description
1 polymer ?
#
loop_
_entity_poly.entity_id
_entity_poly.type
_entity_poly.pdbx_seq_one_letter_code
_entity_poly.pdbx_strand_id
1 'polypeptide(L)'
;VLKEVFIDVPVNDSFGILKNFIPNGEIKRVPFNINLEKGISDLEKEILFDFQTHNDMGDCLNYMLRSRFTRVIYKGKSIPERKCDKTHYTRGDVVIVNDNLAHYLGEVQIVLKDIEVDGQRNLLGRISEEEIMLLDPMKGTEVFGFINKTK
;
A
#
# COMPACT_ATOMS: atom_id res chain seq x y z
N VAL A 1 -0.76 7.21 20.91
CA VAL A 1 -1.28 5.82 20.89
C VAL A 1 -1.69 5.55 19.45
N LEU A 2 -1.18 4.48 18.82
CA LEU A 2 -1.62 4.08 17.48
C LEU A 2 -3.14 3.88 17.48
N LYS A 3 -3.84 4.48 16.51
CA LYS A 3 -5.28 4.34 16.35
C LYS A 3 -5.57 2.98 15.72
N GLU A 4 -5.52 1.93 16.52
CA GLU A 4 -5.74 0.56 16.05
C GLU A 4 -7.23 0.24 16.10
N VAL A 5 -7.73 -0.39 15.05
CA VAL A 5 -9.12 -0.84 14.97
C VAL A 5 -9.16 -2.33 14.68
N PHE A 6 -10.12 -3.03 15.30
CA PHE A 6 -10.46 -4.38 14.89
C PHE A 6 -11.43 -4.29 13.70
N ILE A 7 -11.13 -5.07 12.66
CA ILE A 7 -11.98 -5.23 11.49
C ILE A 7 -12.26 -6.71 11.28
N ASP A 8 -13.42 -7.05 10.73
CA ASP A 8 -13.69 -8.38 10.23
C ASP A 8 -13.39 -8.43 8.73
N VAL A 9 -12.36 -9.17 8.34
CA VAL A 9 -11.95 -9.32 6.93
C VAL A 9 -12.52 -10.64 6.42
N PRO A 10 -13.48 -10.63 5.48
CA PRO A 10 -14.02 -11.86 4.96
C PRO A 10 -12.97 -12.65 4.18
N VAL A 11 -13.11 -13.98 4.18
CA VAL A 11 -12.32 -14.82 3.28
C VAL A 11 -12.69 -14.48 1.84
N ASN A 12 -11.70 -14.09 1.04
CA ASN A 12 -11.90 -13.85 -0.38
C ASN A 12 -11.50 -15.10 -1.19
N ASP A 13 -12.51 -15.88 -1.59
CA ASP A 13 -12.31 -17.11 -2.36
C ASP A 13 -11.66 -16.89 -3.73
N SER A 14 -11.76 -15.69 -4.30
CA SER A 14 -11.11 -15.35 -5.58
C SER A 14 -9.58 -15.40 -5.50
N PHE A 15 -8.99 -15.33 -4.29
CA PHE A 15 -7.55 -15.46 -4.08
C PHE A 15 -7.05 -16.91 -4.18
N GLY A 16 -7.94 -17.89 -4.41
CA GLY A 16 -7.57 -19.29 -4.57
C GLY A 16 -6.81 -19.82 -3.35
N ILE A 17 -5.67 -20.46 -3.56
CA ILE A 17 -4.87 -21.04 -2.46
C ILE A 17 -4.25 -19.96 -1.54
N LEU A 18 -4.09 -18.72 -2.05
CA LEU A 18 -3.50 -17.62 -1.27
C LEU A 18 -4.39 -17.19 -0.10
N LYS A 19 -5.70 -17.46 -0.16
CA LYS A 19 -6.64 -17.13 0.92
C LYS A 19 -6.25 -17.78 2.26
N ASN A 20 -5.50 -18.88 2.23
CA ASN A 20 -5.00 -19.57 3.43
C ASN A 20 -3.79 -18.88 4.07
N PHE A 21 -3.14 -17.96 3.36
CA PHE A 21 -1.96 -17.22 3.82
C PHE A 21 -2.24 -15.73 4.06
N ILE A 22 -3.32 -15.21 3.48
CA ILE A 22 -3.76 -13.84 3.67
C ILE A 22 -4.57 -13.77 4.97
N PRO A 23 -4.21 -12.88 5.91
CA PRO A 23 -4.99 -12.68 7.12
C PRO A 23 -6.48 -12.44 6.80
N ASN A 24 -7.36 -13.18 7.47
CA ASN A 24 -8.82 -13.01 7.43
C ASN A 24 -9.44 -13.18 8.84
N GLY A 25 -10.73 -12.87 8.98
CA GLY A 25 -11.46 -12.83 10.25
C GLY A 25 -11.24 -11.54 11.03
N GLU A 26 -11.39 -11.60 12.35
CA GLU A 26 -11.18 -10.45 13.24
C GLU A 26 -9.68 -10.12 13.34
N ILE A 27 -9.28 -9.02 12.70
CA ILE A 27 -7.89 -8.59 12.58
C ILE A 27 -7.72 -7.19 13.13
N LYS A 28 -6.62 -7.01 13.85
CA LYS A 28 -6.12 -5.72 14.25
C LYS A 28 -5.46 -5.02 13.06
N ARG A 29 -5.96 -3.84 12.69
CA ARG A 29 -5.46 -3.06 11.56
C ARG A 29 -5.16 -1.60 11.96
N VAL A 30 -4.07 -1.05 11.43
CA VAL A 30 -3.78 0.38 11.44
C VAL A 30 -4.42 1.04 10.20
N PRO A 31 -5.45 1.90 10.36
CA PRO A 31 -6.08 2.58 9.25
C PRO A 31 -5.41 3.93 8.98
N PHE A 32 -4.75 4.07 7.83
CA PHE A 32 -4.18 5.34 7.38
C PHE A 32 -5.17 6.10 6.50
N ASN A 33 -5.48 7.33 6.87
CA ASN A 33 -6.17 8.27 5.99
C ASN A 33 -5.19 8.71 4.88
N ILE A 34 -5.61 8.54 3.63
CA ILE A 34 -4.82 8.93 2.46
C ILE A 34 -5.46 10.09 1.72
N ASN A 35 -4.65 11.08 1.38
CA ASN A 35 -4.98 12.12 0.41
C ASN A 35 -4.54 11.63 -0.96
N LEU A 36 -5.50 11.27 -1.81
CA LEU A 36 -5.24 10.65 -3.11
C LEU A 36 -4.63 11.62 -4.11
N GLU A 37 -3.67 11.12 -4.89
CA GLU A 37 -3.10 11.83 -6.03
C GLU A 37 -4.15 11.96 -7.15
N LYS A 38 -4.07 13.05 -7.93
CA LYS A 38 -4.99 13.23 -9.05
C LYS A 38 -4.68 12.23 -10.17
N GLY A 39 -5.74 11.73 -10.79
CA GLY A 39 -5.63 10.87 -11.97
C GLY A 39 -5.17 9.44 -11.68
N ILE A 40 -5.26 8.97 -10.43
CA ILE A 40 -5.15 7.54 -10.13
C ILE A 40 -6.24 6.77 -10.89
N SER A 41 -5.86 5.64 -11.47
CA SER A 41 -6.75 4.74 -12.19
C SER A 41 -7.68 3.98 -11.25
N ASP A 42 -8.73 3.39 -11.80
CA ASP A 42 -9.65 2.57 -10.99
C ASP A 42 -9.00 1.27 -10.53
N LEU A 43 -8.09 0.69 -11.32
CA LEU A 43 -7.30 -0.45 -10.89
C LEU A 43 -6.38 -0.11 -9.71
N GLU A 44 -5.72 1.05 -9.74
CA GLU A 44 -4.89 1.50 -8.63
C GLU A 44 -5.71 1.70 -7.34
N LYS A 45 -6.94 2.21 -7.45
CA LYS A 45 -7.87 2.32 -6.30
C LYS A 45 -8.31 0.95 -5.79
N GLU A 46 -8.67 0.03 -6.69
CA GLU A 46 -9.05 -1.36 -6.37
C GLU A 46 -7.93 -2.02 -5.56
N ILE A 47 -6.69 -1.95 -6.05
CA ILE A 47 -5.52 -2.52 -5.36
C ILE A 47 -5.30 -1.87 -3.99
N LEU A 48 -5.46 -0.56 -3.89
CA LEU A 48 -5.20 0.21 -2.66
C LEU A 48 -6.28 0.00 -1.58
N PHE A 49 -7.55 -0.13 -1.95
CA PHE A 49 -8.66 -0.12 -1.00
C PHE A 49 -9.30 -1.50 -0.80
N ASP A 50 -9.37 -2.33 -1.84
CA ASP A 50 -10.05 -3.62 -1.74
C ASP A 50 -9.13 -4.69 -1.13
N PHE A 51 -7.80 -4.49 -1.20
CA PHE A 51 -6.86 -5.32 -0.46
C PHE A 51 -6.73 -4.86 0.99
N GLN A 52 -7.59 -5.35 1.89
CA GLN A 52 -7.74 -4.78 3.23
C GLN A 52 -6.61 -5.09 4.22
N THR A 53 -5.70 -6.01 3.90
CA THR A 53 -4.69 -6.57 4.82
C THR A 53 -3.26 -6.36 4.33
N HIS A 54 -2.92 -5.12 3.95
CA HIS A 54 -1.54 -4.76 3.61
C HIS A 54 -0.60 -5.06 4.78
N ASN A 55 0.57 -5.60 4.47
CA ASN A 55 1.54 -6.04 5.45
C ASN A 55 2.91 -6.19 4.81
N ASP A 56 3.95 -5.79 5.53
CA ASP A 56 5.35 -5.89 5.08
C ASP A 56 5.94 -7.30 5.27
N MET A 57 5.28 -8.14 6.08
CA MET A 57 5.66 -9.51 6.41
C MET A 57 7.07 -9.62 7.02
N GLY A 58 7.51 -8.60 7.73
CA GLY A 58 8.81 -8.54 8.40
C GLY A 58 10.01 -8.36 7.45
N ASP A 59 9.77 -8.00 6.19
CA ASP A 59 10.78 -7.80 5.14
C ASP A 59 11.36 -6.38 5.15
N CYS A 60 11.09 -5.60 6.22
CA CYS A 60 11.38 -4.17 6.37
C CYS A 60 12.80 -3.81 5.93
N LEU A 61 12.96 -3.50 4.65
CA LEU A 61 14.08 -2.73 4.16
C LEU A 61 13.85 -1.33 4.71
N ASN A 62 14.86 -0.74 5.34
CA ASN A 62 14.80 0.55 6.06
C ASN A 62 14.26 1.76 5.23
N TYR A 63 13.80 1.55 4.00
CA TYR A 63 13.33 2.54 3.03
C TYR A 63 11.81 2.54 2.82
N MET A 64 11.12 1.41 3.02
CA MET A 64 9.68 1.28 2.71
C MET A 64 9.00 0.11 3.41
N LEU A 65 7.69 0.22 3.63
CA LEU A 65 6.82 -0.91 3.97
C LEU A 65 6.20 -1.45 2.69
N ARG A 66 6.21 -2.77 2.48
CA ARG A 66 5.91 -3.40 1.19
C ARG A 66 4.76 -4.40 1.27
N SER A 67 3.61 -4.06 0.68
CA SER A 67 2.47 -4.98 0.59
C SER A 67 2.63 -6.00 -0.53
N ARG A 68 3.38 -7.07 -0.27
CA ARG A 68 3.81 -8.03 -1.32
C ARG A 68 2.68 -8.84 -1.95
N PHE A 69 1.60 -9.12 -1.23
CA PHE A 69 0.51 -9.93 -1.76
C PHE A 69 -0.24 -9.26 -2.90
N THR A 70 -0.30 -7.93 -2.93
CA THR A 70 -0.93 -7.16 -4.01
C THR A 70 -0.31 -7.51 -5.37
N ARG A 71 1.02 -7.60 -5.48
CA ARG A 71 1.70 -8.01 -6.73
C ARG A 71 1.33 -9.43 -7.20
N VAL A 72 1.00 -10.33 -6.27
CA VAL A 72 0.66 -11.73 -6.59
C VAL A 72 -0.78 -11.85 -7.02
N ILE A 73 -1.69 -11.18 -6.30
CA ILE A 73 -3.13 -11.17 -6.55
C ILE A 73 -3.45 -10.48 -7.88
N TYR A 74 -2.78 -9.36 -8.15
CA TYR A 74 -3.02 -8.53 -9.34
C TYR A 74 -2.03 -8.82 -10.48
N LYS A 75 -1.33 -9.96 -10.42
CA LYS A 75 -0.32 -10.35 -11.40
C LYS A 75 -0.89 -10.33 -12.82
N GLY A 76 -0.18 -9.67 -13.73
CA GLY A 76 -0.54 -9.60 -15.16
C GLY A 76 -1.54 -8.51 -15.52
N LYS A 77 -2.07 -7.76 -14.54
CA LYS A 77 -2.79 -6.51 -14.82
C LYS A 77 -1.77 -5.39 -15.07
N SER A 78 -1.90 -4.70 -16.20
CA SER A 78 -1.01 -3.58 -16.56
C SER A 78 -1.31 -2.34 -15.70
N ILE A 79 -0.25 -1.71 -15.22
CA ILE A 79 -0.28 -0.44 -14.51
C ILE A 79 0.69 0.48 -15.26
N PRO A 80 0.24 1.26 -16.25
CA PRO A 80 1.12 2.13 -17.02
C PRO A 80 1.71 3.22 -16.13
N GLU A 81 2.92 3.68 -16.47
CA GLU A 81 3.55 4.80 -15.77
C GLU A 81 2.66 6.05 -15.82
N ARG A 82 2.45 6.68 -14.66
CA ARG A 82 1.96 8.05 -14.56
C ARG A 82 3.10 8.96 -14.11
N LYS A 83 3.31 10.05 -14.85
CA LYS A 83 4.32 11.04 -14.50
C LYS A 83 4.01 11.68 -13.15
N CYS A 84 5.07 11.90 -12.37
CA CYS A 84 5.03 12.55 -11.08
C CYS A 84 5.95 13.78 -11.14
N ASP A 85 5.46 14.93 -10.68
CA ASP A 85 6.21 16.18 -10.70
C ASP A 85 7.23 16.29 -9.54
N LYS A 86 7.21 15.33 -8.61
CA LYS A 86 8.17 15.27 -7.50
C LYS A 86 9.52 14.79 -8.03
N THR A 87 10.61 15.28 -7.43
CA THR A 87 11.95 14.73 -7.66
C THR A 87 12.21 13.48 -6.81
N HIS A 88 11.58 13.41 -5.63
CA HIS A 88 11.66 12.28 -4.71
C HIS A 88 10.28 11.95 -4.14
N TYR A 89 10.02 10.66 -3.95
CA TYR A 89 9.03 10.23 -2.98
C TYR A 89 9.60 10.40 -1.58
N THR A 90 8.79 10.89 -0.65
CA THR A 90 9.22 11.20 0.71
C THR A 90 8.39 10.45 1.73
N ARG A 91 8.87 10.39 2.98
CA ARG A 91 8.19 9.68 4.08
C ARG A 91 6.69 9.97 4.11
N GLY A 92 5.87 8.92 4.11
CA GLY A 92 4.40 8.99 4.10
C GLY A 92 3.74 8.98 2.72
N ASP A 93 4.52 9.10 1.64
CA ASP A 93 3.99 8.84 0.29
C ASP A 93 3.62 7.37 0.14
N VAL A 94 2.50 7.13 -0.54
CA VAL A 94 2.01 5.80 -0.90
C VAL A 94 2.16 5.65 -2.39
N VAL A 95 2.86 4.61 -2.80
CA VAL A 95 3.22 4.36 -4.19
C VAL A 95 2.86 2.93 -4.59
N ILE A 96 2.65 2.70 -5.88
CA ILE A 96 2.50 1.36 -6.45
C ILE A 96 3.52 1.16 -7.55
N VAL A 97 4.12 -0.02 -7.58
CA VAL A 97 5.06 -0.37 -8.66
C VAL A 97 4.30 -0.56 -9.96
N ASN A 98 4.77 0.10 -11.02
CA ASN A 98 4.15 0.12 -12.34
C ASN A 98 4.87 -0.80 -13.35
N ASP A 99 4.45 -0.76 -14.61
CA ASP A 99 4.95 -1.65 -15.68
C ASP A 99 6.47 -1.53 -15.94
N ASN A 100 7.09 -0.40 -15.59
CA ASN A 100 8.54 -0.19 -15.78
C ASN A 100 9.40 -1.05 -14.84
N LEU A 101 8.81 -1.65 -13.79
CA LEU A 101 9.48 -2.61 -12.90
C LEU A 101 8.64 -3.89 -12.75
N ALA A 102 8.50 -4.61 -13.87
CA ALA A 102 7.63 -5.78 -14.02
C ALA A 102 7.79 -6.87 -12.93
N HIS A 103 8.98 -7.05 -12.35
CA HIS A 103 9.21 -8.05 -11.30
C HIS A 103 8.42 -7.75 -10.01
N TYR A 104 8.14 -6.48 -9.73
CA TYR A 104 7.40 -6.02 -8.55
C TYR A 104 6.06 -5.37 -8.90
N LEU A 105 5.63 -5.42 -10.16
CA LEU A 105 4.38 -4.83 -10.67
C LEU A 105 3.19 -5.09 -9.75
N GLY A 106 2.50 -4.02 -9.37
CA GLY A 106 1.33 -4.07 -8.50
C GLY A 106 1.61 -4.10 -7.00
N GLU A 107 2.89 -4.12 -6.58
CA GLU A 107 3.26 -4.01 -5.17
C GLU A 107 2.98 -2.59 -4.64
N VAL A 108 2.09 -2.47 -3.65
CA VAL A 108 1.84 -1.22 -2.92
C VAL A 108 2.88 -1.01 -1.83
N GLN A 109 3.40 0.21 -1.72
CA GLN A 109 4.48 0.57 -0.80
C GLN A 109 4.18 1.87 -0.05
N ILE A 110 4.56 1.95 1.22
CA ILE A 110 4.63 3.21 1.98
C ILE A 110 6.09 3.60 2.11
N VAL A 111 6.43 4.81 1.66
CA VAL A 111 7.79 5.34 1.70
C VAL A 111 8.16 5.74 3.13
N LEU A 112 9.32 5.28 3.61
CA LEU A 112 9.85 5.57 4.95
C LEU A 112 11.07 6.51 4.91
N LYS A 113 11.87 6.44 3.84
CA LYS A 113 13.01 7.30 3.54
C LYS A 113 12.89 7.81 2.11
N ASP A 114 13.48 8.94 1.81
CA ASP A 114 13.38 9.54 0.48
C ASP A 114 13.98 8.63 -0.60
N ILE A 115 13.27 8.53 -1.74
CA ILE A 115 13.64 7.73 -2.89
C ILE A 115 13.42 8.57 -4.13
N GLU A 116 14.37 8.57 -5.06
CA GLU A 116 14.26 9.30 -6.33
C GLU A 116 13.05 8.82 -7.16
N VAL A 117 12.39 9.75 -7.84
CA VAL A 117 11.36 9.42 -8.82
C VAL A 117 12.03 8.99 -10.12
N ASP A 118 12.08 7.67 -10.35
CA ASP A 118 12.75 7.02 -11.47
C ASP A 118 11.79 6.48 -12.56
N GLY A 119 10.50 6.75 -12.41
CA GLY A 119 9.43 6.28 -13.31
C GLY A 119 8.99 4.83 -13.07
N GLN A 120 9.52 4.12 -12.08
CA GLN A 120 9.14 2.73 -11.78
C GLN A 120 7.92 2.60 -10.87
N ARG A 121 7.44 3.72 -10.32
CA ARG A 121 6.35 3.78 -9.37
C ARG A 121 5.38 4.88 -9.75
N ASN A 122 4.09 4.63 -9.52
CA ASN A 122 3.08 5.66 -9.59
C ASN A 122 2.78 6.16 -8.16
N LEU A 123 2.68 7.47 -8.00
CA LEU A 123 2.20 8.07 -6.74
C LEU A 123 0.69 7.82 -6.62
N LEU A 124 0.26 7.16 -5.55
CA LEU A 124 -1.16 6.95 -5.24
C LEU A 124 -1.72 8.07 -4.36
N GLY A 125 -0.88 8.67 -3.54
CA GLY A 125 -1.24 9.72 -2.62
C GLY A 125 -0.29 9.80 -1.45
N ARG A 126 -0.74 10.47 -0.39
CA ARG A 126 0.06 10.68 0.82
C ARG A 126 -0.78 10.45 2.07
N ILE A 127 -0.22 9.73 3.04
CA ILE A 127 -0.81 9.58 4.36
C ILE A 127 -1.02 10.97 4.98
N SER A 128 -2.13 11.16 5.68
CA SER A 128 -2.45 12.41 6.37
C SER A 128 -1.29 12.84 7.27
N GLU A 129 -0.90 14.11 7.24
CA GLU A 129 0.26 14.62 7.99
C GLU A 129 0.16 14.32 9.50
N GLU A 130 -1.07 14.30 10.04
CA GLU A 130 -1.36 14.00 11.45
C GLU A 130 -1.24 12.50 11.80
N GLU A 131 -0.98 11.64 10.81
CA GLU A 131 -0.85 10.19 10.98
C GLU A 131 0.52 9.65 10.53
N ILE A 132 1.36 10.48 9.88
CA ILE A 132 2.70 10.05 9.44
C ILE A 132 3.57 9.58 10.61
N MET A 133 3.45 10.20 11.79
CA MET A 133 4.18 9.77 12.99
C MET A 133 3.80 8.36 13.47
N LEU A 134 2.66 7.81 13.02
CA LEU A 134 2.28 6.42 13.31
C LEU A 134 3.19 5.40 12.58
N LEU A 135 3.95 5.83 11.57
CA LEU A 135 4.94 5.00 10.89
C LEU A 135 6.19 4.71 11.74
N ASP A 136 6.49 5.51 12.76
CA ASP A 136 7.66 5.31 13.63
C ASP A 136 7.56 4.04 14.47
N PRO A 137 6.44 3.76 15.17
CA PRO A 137 6.29 2.54 15.97
C PRO A 137 5.91 1.28 15.17
N MET A 138 5.61 1.39 13.88
CA MET A 138 5.17 0.23 13.07
C MET A 138 6.30 -0.80 12.94
N LYS A 139 6.06 -2.03 13.38
CA LYS A 139 6.94 -3.15 13.03
C LYS A 139 6.49 -3.75 11.68
N GLY A 140 7.36 -4.54 11.07
CA GLY A 140 7.10 -5.10 9.74
C GLY A 140 5.98 -6.14 9.68
N THR A 141 5.40 -6.52 10.82
CA THR A 141 4.38 -7.57 10.92
C THR A 141 2.96 -7.03 11.06
N GLU A 142 2.80 -5.72 11.19
CA GLU A 142 1.54 -5.07 11.49
C GLU A 142 0.69 -4.95 10.23
N VAL A 143 -0.59 -5.31 10.35
CA VAL A 143 -1.55 -5.13 9.25
C VAL A 143 -1.97 -3.67 9.20
N PHE A 144 -1.92 -3.10 8.01
CA PHE A 144 -2.38 -1.73 7.74
C PHE A 144 -3.34 -1.70 6.55
N GLY A 145 -4.08 -0.60 6.43
CA GLY A 145 -4.94 -0.35 5.29
C GLY A 145 -5.18 1.14 5.11
N PHE A 146 -5.83 1.48 4.00
CA PHE A 146 -6.05 2.88 3.61
C PHE A 146 -7.52 3.24 3.66
N ILE A 147 -7.81 4.45 4.11
CA ILE A 147 -9.14 5.04 4.12
C ILE A 147 -9.07 6.30 3.28
N ASN A 148 -9.95 6.42 2.28
CA ASN A 148 -10.04 7.64 1.50
C ASN A 148 -10.53 8.79 2.40
N LYS A 149 -9.72 9.83 2.55
CA LYS A 149 -10.13 11.04 3.26
C LYS A 149 -11.04 11.84 2.33
N THR A 150 -12.34 11.54 2.33
CA THR A 150 -13.31 12.41 1.68
C THR A 150 -13.26 13.77 2.38
N LYS A 151 -12.90 14.82 1.65
CA LYS A 151 -13.01 16.20 2.14
C LYS A 151 -14.46 16.55 2.46
#